data_AF-A0A7V3JA48-F1
#
_entry.id   AF-A0A7V3JA48-F1
#
_cell.length_a   1.000
_cell.length_b   1.000
_cell.length_c   1.000
_cell.angle_alpha   90.00
_cell.angle_beta   90.00
_cell.angle_gamma   90.00
#
_symmetry.space_group_name_H-M   'P 1'
#
loop_
_entity.id
_entity.type
_entity.pdbx_description
1 polymer ?
#
loop_
_entity_poly.entity_id
_entity_poly.type
_entity_poly.pdbx_seq_one_letter_code
_entity_poly.pdbx_strand_id
1 'polypeptide(L)'
;MNQANRPKKALRRPISDQNINADRCIEVVLNLPGFQEDKELLDWMRYAYAYYEAGEYSKALQYLTWSLNRMPALEPYIFYYMRVCERVLAIPLTKEEVQYEGKLARYRALPKWLRWTMPGFEFRVRCKWCGRYTRYIHPDVPTFGIVSSANSCMSCGRMYPMPSWVWDSPDGRAYSYYRMSFDDEEFYEEFERDYDPKPLCQRRRK
;
A
#
# COMPACT_ATOMS: atom_id res chain seq x y z
N MET A 1 -8.85 -1.12 -28.26
CA MET A 1 -8.46 -1.76 -26.97
C MET A 1 -9.65 -2.51 -26.41
N ASN A 2 -9.46 -3.79 -26.03
CA ASN A 2 -10.52 -4.72 -25.66
C ASN A 2 -11.21 -4.34 -24.34
N GLN A 3 -12.54 -4.14 -24.38
CA GLN A 3 -13.42 -3.90 -23.21
C GLN A 3 -13.55 -5.10 -22.23
N ALA A 4 -12.65 -6.10 -22.31
CA ALA A 4 -12.87 -7.43 -21.75
C ALA A 4 -12.49 -7.60 -20.26
N ASN A 5 -11.86 -6.62 -19.60
CA ASN A 5 -11.33 -6.79 -18.24
C ASN A 5 -11.83 -5.77 -17.21
N ARG A 6 -13.07 -5.27 -17.31
CA ARG A 6 -13.68 -4.57 -16.16
C ARG A 6 -14.06 -5.61 -15.10
N PRO A 7 -13.51 -5.58 -13.87
CA PRO A 7 -13.86 -6.54 -12.82
C PRO A 7 -15.31 -6.29 -12.33
N LYS A 8 -16.30 -6.86 -13.03
CA LYS A 8 -17.74 -6.69 -12.76
C LYS A 8 -18.21 -7.19 -11.38
N LYS A 9 -17.35 -7.81 -10.56
CA LYS A 9 -17.76 -8.46 -9.29
C LYS A 9 -16.82 -8.26 -8.09
N ALA A 10 -15.65 -7.63 -8.23
CA ALA A 10 -14.66 -7.58 -7.15
C ALA A 10 -14.92 -6.50 -6.07
N LEU A 11 -15.74 -5.49 -6.37
CA LEU A 11 -16.08 -4.40 -5.45
C LEU A 11 -17.60 -4.35 -5.19
N ARG A 12 -18.11 -5.32 -4.42
CA ARG A 12 -19.44 -5.24 -3.77
C ARG A 12 -19.31 -4.95 -2.27
N ARG A 13 -18.38 -4.07 -1.88
CA ARG A 13 -18.60 -3.26 -0.67
C ARG A 13 -19.39 -2.03 -1.13
N PRO A 14 -20.36 -1.55 -0.34
CA PRO A 14 -20.96 -0.25 -0.62
C PRO A 14 -19.82 0.77 -0.69
N ILE A 15 -19.66 1.36 -1.86
CA ILE A 15 -18.63 2.35 -2.19
C ILE A 15 -18.78 3.61 -1.31
N SER A 16 -19.91 3.78 -0.62
CA SER A 16 -20.24 4.97 0.17
C SER A 16 -19.30 5.24 1.35
N ASP A 17 -18.83 4.21 2.06
CA ASP A 17 -18.12 4.43 3.34
C ASP A 17 -16.59 4.44 3.17
N GLN A 18 -16.07 3.91 2.06
CA GLN A 18 -14.63 3.96 1.71
C GLN A 18 -14.26 5.21 0.89
N ASN A 19 -15.23 5.85 0.22
CA ASN A 19 -14.97 6.99 -0.66
C ASN A 19 -14.47 8.24 0.05
N ILE A 20 -14.97 8.53 1.26
CA ILE A 20 -14.64 9.79 1.96
C ILE A 20 -13.14 9.86 2.31
N ASN A 21 -12.52 8.71 2.62
CA ASN A 21 -11.09 8.66 2.91
C ASN A 21 -10.23 8.50 1.65
N ALA A 22 -10.66 7.70 0.67
CA ALA A 22 -9.91 7.51 -0.57
C ALA A 22 -9.74 8.82 -1.34
N ASP A 23 -10.82 9.64 -1.45
CA ASP A 23 -10.77 10.91 -2.18
C ASP A 23 -9.84 11.93 -1.49
N ARG A 24 -9.74 11.92 -0.16
CA ARG A 24 -8.73 12.70 0.59
C ARG A 24 -7.29 12.23 0.34
N CYS A 25 -7.09 10.91 0.25
CA CYS A 25 -5.76 10.33 0.02
C CYS A 25 -5.21 10.57 -1.40
N ILE A 26 -6.09 10.93 -2.34
CA ILE A 26 -5.73 11.30 -3.72
C ILE A 26 -5.97 12.79 -4.00
N GLU A 27 -6.23 13.62 -2.99
CA GLU A 27 -6.65 15.02 -3.16
C GLU A 27 -5.65 15.84 -3.99
N VAL A 28 -4.34 15.64 -3.75
CA VAL A 28 -3.30 16.31 -4.53
C VAL A 28 -3.37 15.93 -6.02
N VAL A 29 -3.67 14.66 -6.30
CA VAL A 29 -3.87 14.14 -7.66
C VAL A 29 -5.15 14.69 -8.30
N LEU A 30 -6.23 14.84 -7.52
CA LEU A 30 -7.50 15.41 -8.00
C LEU A 30 -7.36 16.85 -8.47
N ASN A 31 -6.35 17.58 -8.01
CA ASN A 31 -6.10 18.97 -8.39
C ASN A 31 -5.19 19.12 -9.61
N LEU A 32 -4.72 18.01 -10.21
CA LEU A 32 -3.92 18.08 -11.43
C LEU A 32 -4.77 18.53 -12.63
N PRO A 33 -4.27 19.44 -13.47
CA PRO A 33 -4.97 19.88 -14.68
C PRO A 33 -5.37 18.69 -15.56
N GLY A 34 -6.66 18.60 -15.89
CA GLY A 34 -7.24 17.54 -16.72
C GLY A 34 -7.59 16.24 -15.98
N PHE A 35 -7.27 16.09 -14.69
CA PHE A 35 -7.58 14.85 -13.95
C PHE A 35 -9.08 14.70 -13.68
N GLN A 36 -9.75 15.77 -13.26
CA GLN A 36 -11.16 15.74 -12.83
C GLN A 36 -12.13 15.38 -13.97
N GLU A 37 -11.73 15.64 -15.22
CA GLU A 37 -12.53 15.37 -16.40
C GLU A 37 -12.38 13.91 -16.88
N ASP A 38 -11.29 13.23 -16.50
CA ASP A 38 -11.01 11.85 -16.88
C ASP A 38 -11.55 10.85 -15.83
N LYS A 39 -12.84 10.51 -15.97
CA LYS A 39 -13.54 9.55 -15.08
C LYS A 39 -12.88 8.18 -15.05
N GLU A 40 -12.27 7.74 -16.16
CA GLU A 40 -11.63 6.44 -16.23
C GLU A 40 -10.31 6.44 -15.44
N LEU A 41 -9.52 7.50 -15.56
CA LEU A 41 -8.32 7.71 -14.75
C LEU A 41 -8.65 7.75 -13.25
N LEU A 42 -9.72 8.44 -12.87
CA LEU A 42 -10.20 8.47 -11.48
C LEU A 42 -10.54 7.06 -10.97
N ASP A 43 -11.27 6.27 -11.76
CA ASP A 43 -11.60 4.87 -11.40
C ASP A 43 -10.33 4.02 -11.27
N TRP A 44 -9.35 4.16 -12.17
CA TRP A 44 -8.07 3.47 -12.08
C TRP A 44 -7.30 3.82 -10.80
N MET A 45 -7.26 5.10 -10.42
CA MET A 45 -6.62 5.52 -9.18
C MET A 45 -7.32 4.96 -7.94
N ARG A 46 -8.66 4.90 -7.94
CA ARG A 46 -9.43 4.24 -6.86
C ARG A 46 -9.17 2.75 -6.78
N TYR A 47 -9.03 2.07 -7.93
CA TYR A 47 -8.65 0.66 -7.95
C TYR A 47 -7.22 0.44 -7.47
N ALA A 48 -6.27 1.28 -7.90
CA ALA A 48 -4.88 1.23 -7.43
C ALA A 48 -4.82 1.36 -5.89
N TYR A 49 -5.51 2.37 -5.33
CA TYR A 49 -5.65 2.57 -3.89
C TYR A 49 -6.17 1.32 -3.19
N ALA A 50 -7.33 0.80 -3.63
CA ALA A 50 -7.97 -0.33 -2.98
C ALA A 50 -7.12 -1.61 -3.04
N TYR A 51 -6.43 -1.85 -4.16
CA TYR A 51 -5.55 -3.01 -4.31
C TYR A 51 -4.24 -2.86 -3.51
N TYR A 52 -3.69 -1.66 -3.43
CA TYR A 52 -2.47 -1.39 -2.65
C TYR A 52 -2.72 -1.63 -1.16
N GLU A 53 -3.77 -1.03 -0.59
CA GLU A 53 -4.20 -1.25 0.80
C GLU A 53 -4.50 -2.73 1.11
N ALA A 54 -5.00 -3.48 0.13
CA ALA A 54 -5.28 -4.91 0.27
C ALA A 54 -4.04 -5.81 0.11
N GLY A 55 -2.87 -5.24 -0.22
CA GLY A 55 -1.65 -5.96 -0.54
C GLY A 55 -1.72 -6.78 -1.84
N GLU A 56 -2.62 -6.43 -2.77
CA GLU A 56 -2.71 -7.02 -4.11
C GLU A 56 -1.79 -6.30 -5.11
N TYR A 57 -0.48 -6.33 -4.82
CA TYR A 57 0.56 -5.54 -5.51
C TYR A 57 0.56 -5.65 -7.04
N SER A 58 0.28 -6.84 -7.59
CA SER A 58 0.22 -7.01 -9.06
C SER A 58 -0.91 -6.19 -9.70
N LYS A 59 -2.09 -6.16 -9.08
CA LYS A 59 -3.22 -5.37 -9.59
C LYS A 59 -3.01 -3.89 -9.32
N ALA A 60 -2.48 -3.53 -8.15
CA ALA A 60 -2.13 -2.15 -7.85
C ALA A 60 -1.15 -1.60 -8.89
N LEU A 61 -0.05 -2.31 -9.16
CA LEU A 61 0.95 -1.94 -10.16
C LEU A 61 0.35 -1.79 -11.56
N GLN A 62 -0.55 -2.69 -11.95
CA GLN A 62 -1.24 -2.61 -13.24
C GLN A 62 -2.02 -1.29 -13.39
N TYR A 63 -2.86 -0.94 -12.41
CA TYR A 63 -3.62 0.31 -12.46
C TYR A 63 -2.73 1.55 -12.34
N LEU A 64 -1.71 1.51 -11.49
CA LEU A 64 -0.72 2.60 -11.39
C LEU A 64 0.00 2.83 -12.73
N THR A 65 0.40 1.76 -13.41
CA THR A 65 1.04 1.83 -14.74
C THR A 65 0.10 2.40 -15.79
N TRP A 66 -1.16 1.96 -15.80
CA TRP A 66 -2.17 2.51 -16.71
C TRP A 66 -2.43 4.00 -16.46
N SER A 67 -2.56 4.38 -15.20
CA SER A 67 -2.71 5.78 -14.80
C SER A 67 -1.50 6.63 -15.23
N LEU A 68 -0.28 6.15 -14.97
CA LEU A 68 0.95 6.86 -15.34
C LEU A 68 1.09 7.03 -16.86
N ASN A 69 0.81 5.98 -17.64
CA ASN A 69 0.83 6.04 -19.10
C ASN A 69 -0.22 7.00 -19.66
N ARG A 70 -1.35 7.14 -18.97
CA ARG A 70 -2.44 8.04 -19.34
C ARG A 70 -2.14 9.49 -18.97
N MET A 71 -1.55 9.73 -17.80
CA MET A 71 -1.16 11.04 -17.29
C MET A 71 0.22 10.98 -16.65
N PRO A 72 1.31 11.25 -17.40
CA PRO A 72 2.68 11.21 -16.89
C PRO A 72 2.94 12.17 -15.72
N ALA A 73 2.16 13.26 -15.61
CA ALA A 73 2.23 14.20 -14.49
C ALA A 73 1.88 13.57 -13.12
N LEU A 74 1.36 12.34 -13.09
CA LEU A 74 1.13 11.60 -11.86
C LEU A 74 2.41 11.07 -11.21
N GLU A 75 3.50 10.95 -11.97
CA GLU A 75 4.74 10.29 -11.54
C GLU A 75 5.20 10.71 -10.13
N PRO A 76 5.31 12.01 -9.79
CA PRO A 76 5.82 12.44 -8.49
C PRO A 76 4.94 12.00 -7.31
N TYR A 77 3.68 11.67 -7.56
CA TYR A 77 2.70 11.28 -6.54
C TYR A 77 2.57 9.77 -6.39
N ILE A 78 2.99 8.98 -7.39
CA ILE A 78 2.72 7.54 -7.41
C ILE A 78 3.93 6.64 -7.57
N PHE A 79 5.11 7.18 -7.93
CA PHE A 79 6.31 6.38 -8.21
C PHE A 79 6.67 5.47 -7.04
N TYR A 80 6.50 5.92 -5.80
CA TYR A 80 6.85 5.14 -4.62
C TYR A 80 5.94 3.90 -4.46
N TYR A 81 4.63 4.04 -4.68
CA TYR A 81 3.72 2.91 -4.64
C TYR A 81 4.07 1.87 -5.70
N MET A 82 4.44 2.32 -6.90
CA MET A 82 4.90 1.45 -7.99
C MET A 82 6.16 0.68 -7.57
N ARG A 83 7.17 1.40 -7.04
CA ARG A 83 8.42 0.80 -6.54
C ARG A 83 8.17 -0.25 -5.46
N VAL A 84 7.28 0.01 -4.50
CA VAL A 84 6.90 -0.97 -3.48
C VAL A 84 6.28 -2.21 -4.13
N CYS A 85 5.35 -2.02 -5.07
CA CYS A 85 4.75 -3.15 -5.77
C CYS A 85 5.79 -3.99 -6.51
N GLU A 86 6.67 -3.35 -7.28
CA GLU A 86 7.75 -4.01 -8.03
C GLU A 86 8.69 -4.77 -7.09
N ARG A 87 9.15 -4.11 -6.02
CA ARG A 87 10.01 -4.70 -4.99
C ARG A 87 9.39 -5.96 -4.40
N VAL A 88 8.13 -5.89 -3.98
CA VAL A 88 7.42 -7.04 -3.39
C VAL A 88 7.25 -8.15 -4.42
N LEU A 89 6.85 -7.84 -5.65
CA LEU A 89 6.63 -8.82 -6.71
C LEU A 89 7.92 -9.51 -7.15
N ALA A 90 9.07 -8.84 -7.06
CA ALA A 90 10.38 -9.41 -7.37
C ALA A 90 10.81 -10.51 -6.37
N ILE A 91 10.24 -10.53 -5.16
CA ILE A 91 10.56 -11.56 -4.16
C ILE A 91 9.75 -12.83 -4.46
N PRO A 92 10.40 -13.96 -4.78
CA PRO A 92 9.71 -15.21 -5.07
C PRO A 92 9.08 -15.79 -3.79
N LEU A 93 7.88 -16.33 -3.94
CA LEU A 93 7.16 -16.99 -2.86
C LEU A 93 7.85 -18.29 -2.46
N THR A 94 7.95 -18.57 -1.16
CA THR A 94 8.30 -19.91 -0.69
C THR A 94 7.17 -20.90 -0.95
N LYS A 95 7.44 -22.19 -0.80
CA LYS A 95 6.42 -23.25 -0.95
C LYS A 95 5.24 -23.04 0.02
N GLU A 96 5.52 -22.61 1.25
CA GLU A 96 4.52 -22.32 2.27
C GLU A 96 3.68 -21.09 1.89
N GLU A 97 4.33 -20.06 1.34
CA GLU A 97 3.65 -18.85 0.87
C GLU A 97 2.75 -19.13 -0.34
N VAL A 98 3.16 -20.01 -1.27
CA VAL A 98 2.31 -20.48 -2.38
C VAL A 98 1.07 -21.21 -1.85
N GLN A 99 1.24 -22.09 -0.85
CA GLN A 99 0.10 -22.76 -0.22
C GLN A 99 -0.82 -21.77 0.51
N TYR A 100 -0.24 -20.74 1.13
CA TYR A 100 -0.99 -19.66 1.76
C TYR A 100 -1.80 -18.87 0.72
N GLU A 101 -1.23 -18.50 -0.42
CA GLU A 101 -1.97 -17.83 -1.50
C GLU A 101 -3.18 -18.65 -1.97
N GLY A 102 -3.01 -19.97 -2.12
CA GLY A 102 -4.12 -20.87 -2.45
C GLY A 102 -5.21 -20.91 -1.37
N LYS A 103 -4.85 -20.83 -0.08
CA LYS A 103 -5.82 -20.69 1.03
C LYS A 103 -6.50 -19.31 1.02
N LEU A 104 -5.74 -18.25 0.80
CA LEU A 104 -6.24 -16.87 0.75
C LEU A 104 -7.22 -16.67 -0.43
N ALA A 105 -6.91 -17.22 -1.59
CA ALA A 105 -7.80 -17.18 -2.76
C ALA A 105 -9.14 -17.84 -2.46
N ARG A 106 -9.12 -19.02 -1.83
CA ARG A 106 -10.35 -19.71 -1.36
C ARG A 106 -11.11 -18.87 -0.35
N TYR A 107 -10.43 -18.31 0.65
CA TYR A 107 -11.04 -17.44 1.66
C TYR A 107 -11.71 -16.20 1.04
N ARG A 108 -11.06 -15.57 0.04
CA ARG A 108 -11.61 -14.41 -0.67
C ARG A 108 -12.82 -14.77 -1.55
N ALA A 109 -12.82 -15.95 -2.16
CA ALA A 109 -13.92 -16.46 -2.98
C ALA A 109 -15.18 -16.82 -2.17
N LEU A 110 -15.03 -17.15 -0.89
CA LEU A 110 -16.16 -17.43 -0.01
C LEU A 110 -17.00 -16.18 0.25
N PRO A 111 -18.34 -16.27 0.13
CA PRO A 111 -19.25 -15.28 0.70
C PRO A 111 -18.90 -14.98 2.16
N LYS A 112 -19.04 -13.73 2.61
CA LYS A 112 -18.64 -13.32 3.97
C LYS A 112 -19.23 -14.23 5.06
N TRP A 113 -20.50 -14.58 4.92
CA TRP A 113 -21.22 -15.45 5.85
C TRP A 113 -20.77 -16.91 5.81
N LEU A 114 -19.91 -17.33 4.87
CA LEU A 114 -19.31 -18.68 4.83
C LEU A 114 -17.86 -18.70 5.31
N ARG A 115 -17.24 -17.54 5.56
CA ARG A 115 -15.82 -17.48 5.97
C ARG A 115 -15.55 -18.14 7.32
N TRP A 116 -16.56 -18.27 8.18
CA TRP A 116 -16.45 -18.99 9.46
C TRP A 116 -16.15 -20.48 9.28
N THR A 117 -16.41 -21.06 8.10
CA THR A 117 -16.09 -22.46 7.77
C THR A 117 -14.59 -22.71 7.58
N MET A 118 -13.76 -21.66 7.61
CA MET A 118 -12.30 -21.76 7.62
C MET A 118 -11.73 -21.38 9.01
N PRO A 119 -11.99 -22.19 10.05
CA PRO A 119 -11.48 -21.89 11.39
C PRO A 119 -9.95 -21.83 11.40
N GLY A 120 -9.40 -20.88 12.15
CA GLY A 120 -7.96 -20.70 12.27
C GLY A 120 -7.27 -20.08 11.05
N PHE A 121 -8.01 -19.57 10.05
CA PHE A 121 -7.39 -18.82 8.96
C PHE A 121 -6.86 -17.46 9.48
N GLU A 122 -5.53 -17.37 9.57
CA GLU A 122 -4.85 -16.12 9.91
C GLU A 122 -4.60 -15.30 8.63
N PHE A 123 -5.16 -14.09 8.58
CA PHE A 123 -4.94 -13.17 7.47
C PHE A 123 -3.54 -12.54 7.55
N ARG A 124 -2.76 -12.75 6.49
CA ARG A 124 -1.41 -12.24 6.29
C ARG A 124 -1.33 -11.43 4.99
N VAL A 125 -0.45 -10.45 5.00
CA VAL A 125 -0.15 -9.57 3.86
C VAL A 125 1.36 -9.54 3.66
N ARG A 126 1.82 -9.36 2.41
CA ARG A 126 3.26 -9.26 2.13
C ARG A 126 3.78 -7.93 2.66
N CYS A 127 4.94 -7.97 3.31
CA CYS A 127 5.60 -6.80 3.84
C CYS A 127 6.07 -5.87 2.71
N LYS A 128 5.78 -4.57 2.79
CA LYS A 128 6.23 -3.58 1.79
C LYS A 128 7.76 -3.46 1.68
N TRP A 129 8.47 -3.84 2.75
CA TRP A 129 9.93 -3.77 2.79
C TRP A 129 10.60 -5.01 2.17
N CYS A 130 10.27 -6.21 2.65
CA CYS A 130 10.97 -7.44 2.27
C CYS A 130 10.15 -8.40 1.38
N GLY A 131 8.90 -8.06 1.08
CA GLY A 131 8.02 -8.89 0.26
C GLY A 131 7.57 -10.21 0.88
N ARG A 132 7.93 -10.54 2.13
CA ARG A 132 7.50 -11.78 2.80
C ARG A 132 6.15 -11.61 3.50
N TYR A 133 5.36 -12.69 3.56
CA TYR A 133 4.10 -12.66 4.30
C TYR A 133 4.34 -12.45 5.79
N THR A 134 3.64 -11.46 6.34
CA THR A 134 3.60 -11.17 7.77
C THR A 134 2.15 -11.02 8.22
N ARG A 135 1.92 -11.11 9.53
CA ARG A 135 0.59 -10.89 10.11
C ARG A 135 0.09 -9.51 9.71
N TYR A 136 -1.20 -9.41 9.38
CA TYR A 136 -1.81 -8.11 9.13
C TYR A 136 -1.89 -7.30 10.42
N ILE A 137 -1.39 -6.06 10.35
CA ILE A 137 -1.36 -5.11 11.47
C ILE A 137 -1.93 -3.81 10.92
N HIS A 138 -3.06 -3.36 11.45
CA HIS A 138 -3.70 -2.17 10.91
C HIS A 138 -2.75 -0.95 11.04
N PRO A 139 -2.46 -0.22 9.95
CA PRO A 139 -1.41 0.80 9.97
C PRO A 139 -1.71 1.96 10.94
N ASP A 140 -3.00 2.27 11.14
CA ASP A 140 -3.43 3.34 12.05
C ASP A 140 -3.56 2.90 13.53
N VAL A 141 -3.25 1.65 13.87
CA VAL A 141 -3.24 1.24 15.29
C VAL A 141 -1.94 1.76 15.90
N PRO A 142 -2.01 2.74 16.82
CA PRO A 142 -0.81 3.36 17.34
C PRO A 142 -0.06 2.38 18.23
N THR A 143 1.19 2.11 17.87
CA THR A 143 2.14 1.43 18.77
C THR A 143 2.77 2.45 19.69
N PHE A 144 2.01 2.93 20.69
CA PHE A 144 2.58 3.73 21.77
C PHE A 144 3.33 2.80 22.75
N GLY A 145 4.65 2.97 22.85
CA GLY A 145 5.46 2.46 23.95
C GLY A 145 6.11 1.09 23.73
N ILE A 146 7.44 1.10 23.62
CA ILE A 146 8.42 0.05 24.02
C ILE A 146 8.33 -1.33 23.35
N VAL A 147 7.20 -1.75 22.78
CA VAL A 147 7.06 -3.02 22.07
C VAL A 147 7.19 -2.77 20.56
N SER A 148 8.38 -2.35 20.13
CA SER A 148 8.72 -2.14 18.70
C SER A 148 8.44 -3.39 17.84
N SER A 149 8.41 -4.58 18.45
CA SER A 149 8.08 -5.84 17.77
C SER A 149 6.60 -6.01 17.40
N ALA A 150 5.67 -5.27 18.03
CA ALA A 150 4.23 -5.47 17.83
C ALA A 150 3.71 -4.98 16.46
N ASN A 151 4.41 -4.02 15.83
CA ASN A 151 4.10 -3.53 14.48
C ASN A 151 5.30 -3.69 13.54
N SER A 152 5.95 -4.85 13.62
CA SER A 152 7.12 -5.18 12.81
C SER A 152 6.88 -6.40 11.94
N CYS A 153 7.55 -6.44 10.80
CA CYS A 153 7.54 -7.61 9.94
C CYS A 153 8.15 -8.81 10.66
N MET A 154 7.46 -9.96 10.68
CA MET A 154 8.00 -11.19 11.27
C MET A 154 9.25 -11.71 10.56
N SER A 155 9.51 -11.28 9.32
CA SER A 155 10.65 -11.74 8.51
C SER A 155 11.83 -10.79 8.55
N CYS A 156 11.63 -9.48 8.37
CA CYS A 156 12.74 -8.51 8.33
C CYS A 156 12.82 -7.61 9.55
N GLY A 157 11.89 -7.70 10.50
CA GLY A 157 11.88 -6.87 11.72
C GLY A 157 11.54 -5.39 11.50
N ARG A 158 11.41 -4.91 10.25
CA ARG A 158 11.10 -3.50 9.97
C ARG A 158 9.68 -3.12 10.39
N MET A 159 9.54 -1.93 10.96
CA MET A 159 8.26 -1.39 11.44
C MET A 159 7.31 -1.02 10.30
N TYR A 160 6.02 -0.95 10.63
CA TYR A 160 4.93 -0.57 9.71
C TYR A 160 4.97 -1.37 8.39
N PRO A 161 4.98 -2.71 8.43
CA PRO A 161 5.19 -3.53 7.24
C PRO A 161 4.01 -3.51 6.27
N MET A 162 2.83 -3.06 6.70
CA MET A 162 1.65 -3.02 5.84
C MET A 162 1.73 -1.90 4.82
N PRO A 163 1.27 -2.15 3.58
CA PRO A 163 1.06 -1.07 2.63
C PRO A 163 -0.03 -0.14 3.18
N SER A 164 0.21 1.16 3.08
CA SER A 164 -0.82 2.15 3.39
C SER A 164 -0.62 3.33 2.46
N TRP A 165 -1.63 3.64 1.66
CA TRP A 165 -1.58 4.75 0.72
C TRP A 165 -1.29 6.07 1.43
N VAL A 166 -1.87 6.28 2.61
CA VAL A 166 -1.64 7.46 3.45
C VAL A 166 -0.19 7.52 3.91
N TRP A 167 0.29 6.48 4.60
CA TRP A 167 1.62 6.50 5.21
C TRP A 167 2.76 6.34 4.19
N ASP A 168 2.47 5.76 3.03
CA ASP A 168 3.41 5.63 1.91
C ASP A 168 3.35 6.81 0.92
N SER A 169 2.41 7.75 1.11
CA SER A 169 2.37 9.00 0.34
C SER A 169 3.62 9.87 0.62
N PRO A 170 3.95 10.83 -0.27
CA PRO A 170 5.01 11.81 0.00
C PRO A 170 4.86 12.46 1.39
N ASP A 171 3.66 12.91 1.74
CA ASP A 171 3.37 13.56 3.03
C ASP A 171 3.47 12.60 4.21
N GLY A 172 2.96 11.37 4.07
CA GLY A 172 3.06 10.33 5.09
C GLY A 172 4.51 9.96 5.38
N ARG A 173 5.32 9.79 4.32
CA ARG A 173 6.75 9.52 4.44
C ARG A 173 7.51 10.72 5.01
N ALA A 174 7.17 11.94 4.60
CA ALA A 174 7.76 13.15 5.16
C ALA A 174 7.47 13.26 6.67
N TYR A 175 6.22 13.00 7.08
CA TYR A 175 5.85 12.93 8.49
C TYR A 175 6.73 11.94 9.24
N SER A 176 6.87 10.71 8.73
CA SER A 176 7.69 9.70 9.37
C SER A 176 9.17 10.08 9.44
N TYR A 177 9.72 10.69 8.39
CA TYR A 177 11.09 11.19 8.31
C TYR A 177 11.34 12.27 9.37
N TYR A 178 10.52 13.33 9.40
CA TYR A 178 10.70 14.44 10.33
C TYR A 178 10.44 14.07 11.80
N ARG A 179 9.67 13.00 12.06
CA ARG A 179 9.39 12.48 13.40
C ARG A 179 10.39 11.44 13.87
N MET A 180 11.35 11.04 13.04
CA MET A 180 12.26 9.93 13.30
C MET A 180 11.50 8.65 13.70
N SER A 181 10.46 8.29 12.93
CA SER A 181 9.52 7.22 13.30
C SER A 181 10.05 5.80 13.09
N PHE A 182 11.18 5.67 12.40
CA PHE A 182 11.82 4.40 12.08
C PHE A 182 13.21 4.33 12.73
N ASP A 183 13.58 3.15 13.24
CA ASP A 183 14.93 2.90 13.75
C ASP A 183 15.93 2.55 12.63
N ASP A 184 15.44 2.22 11.42
CA ASP A 184 16.29 1.83 10.29
C ASP A 184 16.76 3.02 9.44
N GLU A 185 18.07 3.06 9.13
CA GLU A 185 18.67 4.12 8.29
C GLU A 185 18.17 4.04 6.84
N GLU A 186 17.89 2.83 6.35
CA GLU A 186 17.46 2.58 4.96
C GLU A 186 16.21 3.38 4.58
N PHE A 187 15.25 3.59 5.50
CA PHE A 187 14.09 4.45 5.23
C PHE A 187 14.50 5.90 4.95
N TYR A 188 15.40 6.46 5.76
CA TYR A 188 15.82 7.85 5.64
C TYR A 188 16.65 8.07 4.38
N GLU A 189 17.58 7.16 4.08
CA GLU A 189 18.36 7.18 2.84
C GLU A 189 17.46 7.09 1.60
N GLU A 190 16.46 6.19 1.63
CA GLU A 190 15.49 6.07 0.54
C GLU A 190 14.64 7.34 0.41
N PHE A 191 14.24 7.99 1.51
CA PHE A 191 13.48 9.23 1.46
C PHE A 191 14.32 10.42 0.96
N GLU A 192 15.57 10.55 1.41
CA GLU A 192 16.47 11.62 0.99
C GLU A 192 16.78 11.55 -0.50
N ARG A 193 17.03 10.35 -1.01
CA ARG A 193 17.23 10.11 -2.45
C ARG A 193 15.99 10.50 -3.27
N ASP A 194 14.80 10.25 -2.74
CA ASP A 194 13.54 10.43 -3.47
C ASP A 194 13.07 11.89 -3.50
N TYR A 195 13.32 12.66 -2.42
CA TYR A 195 12.67 13.97 -2.22
C TYR A 195 13.61 15.14 -1.94
N ASP A 196 14.92 14.92 -1.80
CA ASP A 196 15.92 15.94 -1.43
C ASP A 196 15.40 16.90 -0.32
N PRO A 197 14.98 16.35 0.84
CA PRO A 197 14.31 17.13 1.86
C PRO A 197 15.27 18.13 2.47
N LYS A 198 14.72 19.26 2.96
CA LYS A 198 15.52 20.19 3.76
C LYS A 198 16.10 19.43 4.98
N PRO A 199 17.42 19.53 5.22
CA PRO A 199 18.05 18.81 6.30
C PRO A 199 17.37 19.17 7.61
N LEU A 200 17.20 18.16 8.48
CA LEU A 200 16.78 18.37 9.84
C LEU A 200 17.72 19.42 10.44
N CYS A 201 17.18 20.58 10.82
CA CYS A 201 17.93 21.56 11.58
C CYS A 201 18.47 20.79 12.78
N GLN A 202 19.80 20.57 12.84
CA GLN A 202 20.46 19.74 13.84
C GLN A 202 20.19 20.35 15.23
N ARG A 203 19.01 20.10 15.80
CA ARG A 203 18.76 20.32 17.21
C ARG A 203 19.55 19.23 17.90
N ARG A 204 20.80 19.59 18.21
CA ARG A 204 21.74 18.96 19.14
C ARG A 204 21.08 17.78 19.84
N ARG A 205 21.45 16.55 19.42
CA ARG A 205 21.49 15.43 20.34
C ARG A 205 22.30 15.92 21.55
N LYS A 206 21.60 16.26 22.63
CA LYS A 206 22.16 16.45 23.96
C LYS A 206 21.88 15.17 24.72
#